data_AF-A0A2G8KW73-F1
#
_entry.id   AF-A0A2G8KW73-F1
#
_cell.length_a   1.000
_cell.length_b   1.000
_cell.length_c   1.000
_cell.angle_alpha   90.00
_cell.angle_beta   90.00
_cell.angle_gamma   90.00
#
_symmetry.space_group_name_H-M   'P 1'
#
loop_
_entity.id
_entity.type
_entity.pdbx_description
1 polymer ?
#
loop_
_entity_poly.entity_id
_entity_poly.type
_entity_poly.pdbx_seq_one_letter_code
_entity_poly.pdbx_strand_id
1 'polypeptide(L)'
;MGDYPFYFSNSFANDLLNLQSNEMKGGQSVLKNVSILLPACGDLRHVMKTVESLPDDFNGSLKFVLNDIDPFSMARNVLLLFLITSCQAEEVSNVSTIWLSFQLPRKDYLLLQETLSKLIKMNSSHLKMKTGGMIDVNEQSYKAMREVWDEWRRYSCQIGTESGAKLYEERNAIFDSDPWVSVGLRGLLHDVPQQHASSVKKWFDDGVILPDAHAENTVTHYNPTFTGRGWGDKHAEAKGKGKLPKLSDVSNRRGLLMRDFRKGGESCCPFNQRVAVRTVNMLKGDVRTLEWHRAPKE
;
A
#
# COMPACT_ATOMS: atom_id res chain seq x y z
N MET A 1 13.90 21.10 5.49
CA MET A 1 13.85 19.67 5.15
C MET A 1 12.53 19.42 4.45
N GLY A 2 12.55 19.11 3.17
CA GLY A 2 11.33 18.72 2.45
C GLY A 2 10.96 17.30 2.84
N ASP A 3 9.67 17.06 3.09
CA ASP A 3 9.13 15.70 3.18
C ASP A 3 8.88 15.24 1.75
N TYR A 4 9.80 14.41 1.25
CA TYR A 4 9.78 13.85 -0.09
C TYR A 4 9.24 12.42 -0.06
N PRO A 5 8.58 11.97 -1.13
CA PRO A 5 7.97 10.65 -1.19
C PRO A 5 8.88 9.46 -1.52
N PHE A 6 8.71 8.33 -0.80
CA PHE A 6 9.51 7.11 -0.89
C PHE A 6 8.72 5.92 -1.45
N TYR A 7 9.27 5.31 -2.50
CA TYR A 7 8.65 4.23 -3.27
C TYR A 7 8.70 2.84 -2.63
N PHE A 8 9.46 2.71 -1.56
CA PHE A 8 9.69 1.48 -0.82
C PHE A 8 9.48 1.79 0.66
N SER A 9 8.69 0.97 1.38
CA SER A 9 8.62 1.11 2.84
C SER A 9 10.02 1.02 3.43
N ASN A 10 10.26 1.77 4.50
CA ASN A 10 11.45 1.64 5.33
C ASN A 10 11.50 0.32 6.12
N SER A 11 10.49 -0.54 5.99
CA SER A 11 10.41 -1.84 6.64
C SER A 11 10.44 -2.99 5.64
N PHE A 12 11.18 -4.05 5.96
CA PHE A 12 11.02 -5.34 5.29
C PHE A 12 9.67 -5.97 5.65
N ALA A 13 9.17 -6.84 4.77
CA ALA A 13 7.97 -7.61 5.06
C ALA A 13 8.24 -8.55 6.25
N ASN A 14 7.47 -8.40 7.31
CA ASN A 14 7.58 -9.21 8.53
C ASN A 14 6.29 -10.00 8.74
N ASP A 15 6.43 -11.25 9.17
CA ASP A 15 5.33 -12.00 9.76
C ASP A 15 5.05 -11.42 11.15
N LEU A 16 3.90 -10.77 11.29
CA LEU A 16 3.50 -10.08 12.53
C LEU A 16 3.09 -11.06 13.63
N LEU A 17 2.71 -12.29 13.26
CA LEU A 17 2.26 -13.29 14.22
C LEU A 17 3.40 -14.24 14.60
N ASN A 18 4.17 -14.72 13.63
CA ASN A 18 5.24 -15.70 13.84
C ASN A 18 4.76 -16.87 14.72
N LEU A 19 3.58 -17.41 14.38
CA LEU A 19 2.79 -18.29 15.26
C LEU A 19 3.61 -19.47 15.78
N GLN A 20 4.39 -20.13 14.93
CA GLN A 20 5.22 -21.28 15.31
C GLN A 20 6.24 -20.95 16.42
N SER A 21 6.75 -19.71 16.44
CA SER A 21 7.71 -19.26 17.44
C SER A 21 7.03 -18.57 18.64
N ASN A 22 5.75 -18.20 18.52
CA ASN A 22 4.98 -17.46 19.51
C ASN A 22 3.82 -18.32 20.04
N GLU A 23 2.57 -18.02 19.68
CA GLU A 23 1.38 -18.60 20.31
C GLU A 23 1.16 -20.09 20.02
N MET A 24 1.85 -20.67 19.03
CA MET A 24 1.89 -22.12 18.75
C MET A 24 3.18 -22.80 19.21
N LYS A 25 4.05 -22.10 19.93
CA LYS A 25 5.30 -22.66 20.45
C LYS A 25 5.01 -23.77 21.47
N GLY A 26 5.41 -25.00 21.15
CA GLY A 26 5.30 -26.15 22.06
C GLY A 26 4.11 -27.10 21.83
N GLY A 27 3.32 -26.89 20.78
CA GLY A 27 2.21 -27.78 20.39
C GLY A 27 0.82 -27.26 20.78
N GLN A 28 -0.11 -27.41 19.82
CA GLN A 28 -1.51 -26.98 19.75
C GLN A 28 -1.87 -25.63 20.41
N SER A 29 -2.00 -24.59 19.59
CA SER A 29 -2.67 -23.35 19.97
C SER A 29 -4.11 -23.31 19.50
N VAL A 30 -4.98 -22.89 20.42
CA VAL A 30 -6.44 -22.76 20.35
C VAL A 30 -6.86 -21.44 19.66
N LEU A 31 -5.97 -20.80 18.88
CA LEU A 31 -6.25 -19.51 18.26
C LEU A 31 -7.21 -19.65 17.07
N LYS A 32 -8.50 -19.60 17.38
CA LYS A 32 -9.57 -19.66 16.37
C LYS A 32 -9.74 -18.34 15.61
N ASN A 33 -9.51 -17.19 16.22
CA ASN A 33 -9.72 -15.89 15.57
C ASN A 33 -8.68 -14.88 16.06
N VAL A 34 -7.95 -14.24 15.14
CA VAL A 34 -6.93 -13.23 15.46
C VAL A 34 -7.26 -11.93 14.73
N SER A 35 -7.24 -10.82 15.46
CA SER A 35 -7.43 -9.47 14.91
C SER A 35 -6.15 -8.66 15.07
N ILE A 36 -5.65 -8.07 13.99
CA ILE A 36 -4.40 -7.33 13.92
C ILE A 36 -4.71 -5.89 13.52
N LEU A 37 -4.40 -4.94 14.39
CA LEU A 37 -4.46 -3.51 14.07
C LEU A 37 -3.10 -3.05 13.54
N LEU A 38 -3.10 -2.47 12.35
CA LEU A 38 -1.95 -1.82 11.72
C LEU A 38 -2.22 -0.31 11.66
N PRO A 39 -1.89 0.44 12.72
CA PRO A 39 -1.93 1.89 12.69
C PRO A 39 -0.75 2.39 11.84
N ALA A 40 -1.00 3.36 10.95
CA ALA A 40 -0.02 3.81 9.96
C ALA A 40 0.53 2.65 9.12
N CYS A 41 -0.39 1.86 8.55
CA CYS A 41 -0.05 0.61 7.86
C CYS A 41 0.90 0.80 6.67
N GLY A 42 0.88 1.97 6.01
CA GLY A 42 1.63 2.24 4.81
C GLY A 42 1.20 1.38 3.62
N ASP A 43 1.69 0.15 3.55
CA ASP A 43 1.38 -0.81 2.51
C ASP A 43 1.01 -2.21 3.03
N LEU A 44 0.73 -3.14 2.11
CA LEU A 44 0.24 -4.47 2.42
C LEU A 44 1.35 -5.50 2.70
N ARG A 45 2.64 -5.15 2.70
CA ARG A 45 3.72 -6.14 2.78
C ARG A 45 3.65 -7.00 4.05
N HIS A 46 3.34 -6.38 5.18
CA HIS A 46 3.20 -7.07 6.46
C HIS A 46 1.95 -7.96 6.49
N VAL A 47 0.84 -7.49 5.93
CA VAL A 47 -0.38 -8.27 5.78
C VAL A 47 -0.09 -9.53 4.95
N MET A 48 0.49 -9.35 3.77
CA MET A 48 0.76 -10.46 2.86
C MET A 48 1.79 -11.44 3.42
N LYS A 49 2.86 -10.96 4.07
CA LYS A 49 3.83 -11.86 4.71
C LYS A 49 3.22 -12.65 5.86
N THR A 50 2.40 -12.00 6.70
CA THR A 50 1.71 -12.68 7.80
C THR A 50 0.74 -13.74 7.29
N VAL A 51 -0.02 -13.46 6.23
CA VAL A 51 -0.95 -14.43 5.63
C VAL A 51 -0.19 -15.59 4.98
N GLU A 52 0.91 -15.33 4.29
CA GLU A 52 1.75 -16.35 3.65
C GLU A 52 2.48 -17.24 4.67
N SER A 53 2.85 -16.71 5.83
CA SER A 53 3.57 -17.43 6.88
C SER A 53 2.66 -18.22 7.83
N LEU A 54 1.34 -18.25 7.55
CA LEU A 54 0.43 -19.09 8.31
C LEU A 54 0.77 -20.58 8.11
N PRO A 55 0.73 -21.39 9.17
CA PRO A 55 0.82 -22.85 9.05
C PRO A 55 -0.28 -23.43 8.15
N ASP A 56 0.04 -24.50 7.43
CA ASP A 56 -0.93 -25.21 6.57
C ASP A 56 -2.16 -25.73 7.35
N ASP A 57 -1.99 -26.01 8.64
CA ASP A 57 -3.03 -26.48 9.55
C ASP A 57 -3.77 -25.35 10.29
N PHE A 58 -3.50 -24.08 9.96
CA PHE A 58 -4.22 -22.95 10.52
C PHE A 58 -5.69 -22.95 10.06
N ASN A 59 -6.60 -23.26 10.99
CA ASN A 59 -8.05 -23.33 10.77
C ASN A 59 -8.82 -22.15 11.36
N GLY A 60 -8.10 -21.12 11.83
CA GLY A 60 -8.69 -19.91 12.39
C GLY A 60 -9.05 -18.85 11.35
N SER A 61 -9.61 -17.73 11.81
CA SER A 61 -9.81 -16.52 11.00
C SER A 61 -8.80 -15.43 11.34
N LEU A 62 -8.39 -14.69 10.32
CA LEU A 62 -7.61 -13.47 10.46
C LEU A 62 -8.46 -12.26 10.10
N LYS A 63 -8.40 -11.24 10.93
CA LYS A 63 -8.94 -9.91 10.66
C LYS A 63 -7.85 -8.87 10.73
N PHE A 64 -7.61 -8.18 9.62
CA PHE A 64 -6.72 -7.02 9.60
C PHE A 64 -7.54 -5.74 9.70
N VAL A 65 -7.13 -4.86 10.61
CA VAL A 65 -7.63 -3.49 10.70
C VAL A 65 -6.53 -2.54 10.23
N LEU A 66 -6.69 -2.02 9.02
CA LEU A 66 -5.70 -1.13 8.40
C LEU A 66 -6.13 0.33 8.58
N ASN A 67 -5.23 1.14 9.11
CA ASN A 67 -5.45 2.58 9.23
C ASN A 67 -4.20 3.34 8.75
N ASP A 68 -4.42 4.45 8.04
CA ASP A 68 -3.36 5.35 7.62
C ASP A 68 -3.90 6.78 7.50
N ILE A 69 -3.05 7.77 7.78
CA ILE A 69 -3.39 9.19 7.62
C ILE A 69 -3.40 9.61 6.15
N ASP A 70 -2.71 8.85 5.29
CA ASP A 70 -2.61 9.11 3.88
C ASP A 70 -3.71 8.39 3.07
N PRO A 71 -4.66 9.11 2.45
CA PRO A 71 -5.70 8.50 1.62
C PRO A 71 -5.11 7.90 0.35
N PHE A 72 -3.95 8.36 -0.13
CA PHE A 72 -3.24 7.67 -1.20
C PHE A 72 -2.80 6.29 -0.73
N SER A 73 -2.48 6.16 0.57
CA SER A 73 -2.21 4.87 1.18
C SER A 73 -3.32 3.89 1.23
N MET A 74 -4.42 4.34 1.77
CA MET A 74 -5.59 3.50 1.78
C MET A 74 -6.07 3.21 0.35
N ALA A 75 -5.99 4.18 -0.58
CA ALA A 75 -6.41 4.00 -1.97
C ALA A 75 -5.61 2.89 -2.68
N ARG A 76 -4.28 2.85 -2.51
CA ARG A 76 -3.46 1.79 -3.10
C ARG A 76 -3.72 0.44 -2.42
N ASN A 77 -3.84 0.42 -1.10
CA ASN A 77 -4.07 -0.81 -0.35
C ASN A 77 -5.42 -1.44 -0.72
N VAL A 78 -6.50 -0.66 -0.79
CA VAL A 78 -7.81 -1.15 -1.21
C VAL A 78 -7.80 -1.57 -2.69
N LEU A 79 -7.12 -0.85 -3.56
CA LEU A 79 -6.95 -1.24 -4.97
C LEU A 79 -6.26 -2.61 -5.09
N LEU A 80 -5.14 -2.81 -4.38
CA LEU A 80 -4.38 -4.06 -4.42
C LEU A 80 -5.15 -5.22 -3.81
N LEU A 81 -5.81 -5.01 -2.67
CA LEU A 81 -6.69 -6.04 -2.09
C LEU A 81 -7.84 -6.39 -3.04
N PHE A 82 -8.42 -5.41 -3.73
CA PHE A 82 -9.48 -5.66 -4.69
C PHE A 82 -8.98 -6.43 -5.92
N LEU A 83 -7.76 -6.12 -6.41
CA LEU A 83 -7.09 -6.92 -7.45
C LEU A 83 -6.87 -8.37 -6.98
N ILE A 84 -6.26 -8.56 -5.81
CA ILE A 84 -5.96 -9.89 -5.25
C ILE A 84 -7.24 -10.72 -5.04
N THR A 85 -8.32 -10.09 -4.59
CA THR A 85 -9.61 -10.79 -4.35
C THR A 85 -10.40 -11.08 -5.62
N SER A 86 -10.08 -10.41 -6.72
CA SER A 86 -10.81 -10.56 -7.99
C SER A 86 -10.00 -11.28 -9.08
N CYS A 87 -8.68 -11.39 -8.92
CA CYS A 87 -7.79 -11.93 -9.94
C CYS A 87 -7.89 -13.45 -10.07
N GLN A 88 -7.73 -13.93 -11.29
CA GLN A 88 -7.54 -15.36 -11.56
C GLN A 88 -6.07 -15.77 -11.38
N ALA A 89 -5.79 -17.07 -11.34
CA ALA A 89 -4.44 -17.60 -11.09
C ALA A 89 -3.40 -17.08 -12.12
N GLU A 90 -3.83 -16.96 -13.37
CA GLU A 90 -3.04 -16.44 -14.49
C GLU A 90 -2.71 -14.94 -14.38
N GLU A 91 -3.47 -14.18 -13.58
CA GLU A 91 -3.32 -12.73 -13.39
C GLU A 91 -2.43 -12.37 -12.19
N VAL A 92 -2.04 -13.34 -11.36
CA VAL A 92 -1.23 -13.12 -10.14
C VAL A 92 0.07 -12.38 -10.45
N SER A 93 0.69 -12.71 -11.59
CA SER A 93 1.89 -12.02 -12.06
C SER A 93 1.62 -10.56 -12.41
N ASN A 94 0.48 -10.25 -13.04
CA ASN A 94 0.07 -8.90 -13.41
C ASN A 94 -0.21 -8.06 -12.16
N VAL A 95 -0.89 -8.62 -11.15
CA VAL A 95 -1.12 -7.97 -9.85
C VAL A 95 0.20 -7.67 -9.14
N SER A 96 1.15 -8.60 -9.18
CA SER A 96 2.48 -8.42 -8.59
C SER A 96 3.26 -7.29 -9.28
N THR A 97 3.20 -7.22 -10.61
CA THR A 97 3.78 -6.11 -11.38
C THR A 97 3.14 -4.77 -11.02
N ILE A 98 1.79 -4.69 -10.95
CA ILE A 98 1.07 -3.47 -10.55
C ILE A 98 1.46 -3.05 -9.12
N TRP A 99 1.68 -4.00 -8.22
CA TRP A 99 2.10 -3.69 -6.87
C TRP A 99 3.53 -3.16 -6.83
N LEU A 100 4.49 -3.81 -7.49
CA LEU A 100 5.91 -3.60 -7.21
C LEU A 100 6.66 -2.76 -8.25
N SER A 101 6.12 -2.64 -9.47
CA SER A 101 6.79 -1.97 -10.58
C SER A 101 6.26 -0.55 -10.80
N PHE A 102 7.18 0.41 -10.89
CA PHE A 102 6.90 1.78 -11.29
C PHE A 102 6.59 1.89 -12.78
N GLN A 103 7.15 1.01 -13.62
CA GLN A 103 6.84 0.96 -15.04
C GLN A 103 6.08 -0.33 -15.37
N LEU A 104 5.03 -0.19 -16.16
CA LEU A 104 4.09 -1.25 -16.48
C LEU A 104 4.12 -1.59 -17.98
N PRO A 105 4.08 -2.89 -18.33
CA PRO A 105 3.59 -3.34 -19.62
C PRO A 105 2.17 -2.82 -19.88
N ARG A 106 1.80 -2.69 -21.17
CA ARG A 106 0.47 -2.16 -21.55
C ARG A 106 -0.66 -2.98 -20.94
N LYS A 107 -0.53 -4.31 -20.92
CA LYS A 107 -1.52 -5.22 -20.32
C LYS A 107 -1.80 -4.88 -18.85
N ASP A 108 -0.76 -4.68 -18.06
CA ASP A 108 -0.87 -4.39 -16.62
C ASP A 108 -1.47 -3.00 -16.38
N TYR A 109 -1.10 -2.02 -17.21
CA TYR A 109 -1.71 -0.70 -17.16
C TYR A 109 -3.22 -0.73 -17.48
N LEU A 110 -3.63 -1.51 -18.48
CA LEU A 110 -5.06 -1.66 -18.80
C LEU A 110 -5.84 -2.33 -17.67
N LEU A 111 -5.29 -3.38 -17.05
CA LEU A 111 -5.87 -4.02 -15.88
C LEU A 111 -6.04 -3.03 -14.71
N LEU A 112 -5.01 -2.21 -14.45
CA LEU A 112 -5.07 -1.13 -13.46
C LEU A 112 -6.20 -0.14 -13.77
N GLN A 113 -6.29 0.36 -15.00
CA GLN A 113 -7.30 1.34 -15.44
C GLN A 113 -8.73 0.80 -15.35
N GLU A 114 -8.94 -0.46 -15.73
CA GLU A 114 -10.24 -1.13 -15.61
C GLU A 114 -10.64 -1.25 -14.13
N THR A 115 -9.69 -1.64 -13.28
CA THR A 115 -9.92 -1.81 -11.85
C THR A 115 -10.24 -0.49 -11.16
N LEU A 116 -9.49 0.58 -11.47
CA LEU A 116 -9.81 1.94 -11.00
C LEU A 116 -11.23 2.33 -11.43
N SER A 117 -11.59 2.09 -12.68
CA SER A 117 -12.93 2.39 -13.20
C SER A 117 -14.04 1.64 -12.46
N LYS A 118 -13.81 0.38 -12.08
CA LYS A 118 -14.74 -0.40 -11.26
C LYS A 118 -14.89 0.23 -9.87
N LEU A 119 -13.79 0.51 -9.17
CA LEU A 119 -13.80 1.11 -7.82
C LEU A 119 -14.46 2.50 -7.82
N ILE A 120 -14.21 3.33 -8.82
CA ILE A 120 -14.80 4.67 -8.95
C ILE A 120 -16.31 4.63 -9.20
N LYS A 121 -16.87 3.52 -9.72
CA LYS A 121 -18.32 3.37 -9.91
C LYS A 121 -19.03 2.77 -8.70
N MET A 122 -18.33 1.98 -7.89
CA MET A 122 -18.89 1.33 -6.68
C MET A 122 -18.93 2.28 -5.47
N ASN A 123 -19.68 1.96 -4.43
CA ASN A 123 -19.58 2.59 -3.10
C ASN A 123 -19.04 1.56 -2.09
N SER A 124 -18.86 1.97 -0.82
CA SER A 124 -18.35 1.07 0.22
C SER A 124 -19.16 -0.22 0.37
N SER A 125 -20.49 -0.11 0.44
CA SER A 125 -21.38 -1.27 0.56
C SER A 125 -21.28 -2.23 -0.62
N HIS A 126 -21.19 -1.70 -1.85
CA HIS A 126 -21.00 -2.52 -3.05
C HIS A 126 -19.63 -3.20 -3.08
N LEU A 127 -18.56 -2.53 -2.63
CA LEU A 127 -17.24 -3.15 -2.50
C LEU A 127 -17.28 -4.32 -1.50
N LYS A 128 -17.89 -4.11 -0.32
CA LYS A 128 -18.04 -5.15 0.70
C LYS A 128 -18.80 -6.34 0.16
N MET A 129 -19.95 -6.11 -0.47
CA MET A 129 -20.74 -7.18 -1.09
C MET A 129 -19.96 -7.92 -2.17
N LYS A 130 -19.30 -7.20 -3.09
CA LYS A 130 -18.58 -7.78 -4.23
C LYS A 130 -17.38 -8.63 -3.80
N THR A 131 -16.78 -8.28 -2.68
CA THR A 131 -15.64 -9.03 -2.10
C THR A 131 -16.11 -10.08 -1.09
N GLY A 132 -17.40 -10.40 -1.01
CA GLY A 132 -17.91 -11.40 -0.05
C GLY A 132 -17.67 -11.03 1.42
N GLY A 133 -17.59 -9.73 1.73
CA GLY A 133 -17.24 -9.22 3.05
C GLY A 133 -15.74 -9.20 3.33
N MET A 134 -14.89 -9.58 2.37
CA MET A 134 -13.44 -9.56 2.57
C MET A 134 -12.94 -8.13 2.71
N ILE A 135 -13.47 -7.13 2.01
CA ILE A 135 -13.00 -5.74 2.15
C ILE A 135 -14.15 -4.87 2.67
N ASP A 136 -14.03 -4.36 3.90
CA ASP A 136 -14.96 -3.41 4.48
C ASP A 136 -14.29 -2.05 4.72
N VAL A 137 -14.85 -1.00 4.12
CA VAL A 137 -14.36 0.38 4.21
C VAL A 137 -15.53 1.26 4.64
N ASN A 138 -15.37 2.13 5.63
CA ASN A 138 -16.40 3.15 5.88
C ASN A 138 -16.55 4.12 4.69
N GLU A 139 -17.79 4.57 4.41
CA GLU A 139 -18.11 5.38 3.23
C GLU A 139 -17.33 6.71 3.17
N GLN A 140 -17.00 7.31 4.32
CA GLN A 140 -16.21 8.55 4.35
C GLN A 140 -14.78 8.32 3.83
N SER A 141 -14.15 7.21 4.22
CA SER A 141 -12.80 6.84 3.74
C SER A 141 -12.85 6.41 2.28
N TYR A 142 -13.90 5.69 1.88
CA TYR A 142 -14.11 5.32 0.48
C TYR A 142 -14.19 6.54 -0.44
N LYS A 143 -14.92 7.59 -0.04
CA LYS A 143 -15.01 8.84 -0.81
C LYS A 143 -13.65 9.51 -0.99
N ALA A 144 -12.84 9.60 0.07
CA ALA A 144 -11.49 10.16 -0.02
C ALA A 144 -10.59 9.36 -0.97
N MET A 145 -10.66 8.02 -0.92
CA MET A 145 -9.91 7.16 -1.85
C MET A 145 -10.42 7.26 -3.28
N ARG A 146 -11.73 7.47 -3.48
CA ARG A 146 -12.32 7.66 -4.82
C ARG A 146 -11.75 8.87 -5.54
N GLU A 147 -11.52 9.97 -4.84
CA GLU A 147 -10.87 11.15 -5.39
C GLU A 147 -9.46 10.80 -5.90
N VAL A 148 -8.68 10.07 -5.10
CA VAL A 148 -7.35 9.59 -5.50
C VAL A 148 -7.41 8.67 -6.72
N TRP A 149 -8.30 7.68 -6.71
CA TRP A 149 -8.45 6.74 -7.84
C TRP A 149 -8.84 7.45 -9.13
N ASP A 150 -9.72 8.45 -9.06
CA ASP A 150 -10.14 9.19 -10.24
C ASP A 150 -9.00 10.05 -10.83
N GLU A 151 -8.15 10.64 -9.99
CA GLU A 151 -6.93 11.31 -10.44
C GLU A 151 -5.94 10.31 -11.07
N TRP A 152 -5.66 9.16 -10.43
CA TRP A 152 -4.81 8.12 -11.01
C TRP A 152 -5.32 7.62 -12.36
N ARG A 153 -6.63 7.49 -12.51
CA ARG A 153 -7.28 7.06 -13.76
C ARG A 153 -7.11 8.11 -14.87
N ARG A 154 -7.22 9.40 -14.54
CA ARG A 154 -7.13 10.51 -15.50
C ARG A 154 -5.69 10.86 -15.89
N TYR A 155 -4.70 10.42 -15.11
CA TYR A 155 -3.31 10.80 -15.34
C TYR A 155 -2.73 10.13 -16.60
N SER A 156 -2.11 10.94 -17.47
CA SER A 156 -1.47 10.44 -18.68
C SER A 156 -0.11 9.81 -18.36
N CYS A 157 -0.08 8.49 -18.37
CA CYS A 157 1.08 7.71 -17.91
C CYS A 157 1.95 7.15 -19.04
N GLN A 158 1.67 7.46 -20.31
CA GLN A 158 2.40 6.88 -21.43
C GLN A 158 3.88 7.33 -21.46
N ILE A 159 4.80 6.38 -21.53
CA ILE A 159 6.24 6.63 -21.64
C ILE A 159 6.54 7.29 -23.00
N GLY A 160 7.45 8.26 -23.01
CA GLY A 160 7.83 9.04 -24.20
C GLY A 160 6.92 10.24 -24.49
N THR A 161 5.90 10.48 -23.67
CA THR A 161 5.09 11.71 -23.69
C THR A 161 5.60 12.73 -22.68
N GLU A 162 5.29 14.02 -22.86
CA GLU A 162 5.67 15.10 -21.92
C GLU A 162 5.17 14.81 -20.49
N SER A 163 3.92 14.36 -20.34
CA SER A 163 3.35 14.01 -19.03
C SER A 163 4.04 12.80 -18.39
N GLY A 164 4.46 11.82 -19.21
CA GLY A 164 5.22 10.68 -18.73
C GLY A 164 6.63 11.07 -18.29
N ALA A 165 7.31 11.92 -19.07
CA ALA A 165 8.64 12.42 -18.72
C ALA A 165 8.64 13.09 -17.34
N LYS A 166 7.59 13.88 -17.04
CA LYS A 166 7.40 14.51 -15.74
C LYS A 166 7.37 13.52 -14.57
N LEU A 167 6.70 12.37 -14.69
CA LEU A 167 6.67 11.36 -13.61
C LEU A 167 8.06 10.76 -13.33
N TYR A 168 8.84 10.55 -14.38
CA TYR A 168 10.20 10.02 -14.25
C TYR A 168 11.17 11.06 -13.70
N GLU A 169 11.05 12.31 -14.14
CA GLU A 169 11.82 13.43 -13.60
C GLU A 169 11.49 13.68 -12.12
N GLU A 170 10.21 13.67 -11.75
CA GLU A 170 9.77 13.81 -10.36
C GLU A 170 10.34 12.67 -9.50
N ARG A 171 10.33 11.43 -10.02
CA ARG A 171 10.96 10.28 -9.36
C ARG A 171 12.44 10.56 -9.08
N ASN A 172 13.21 10.92 -10.10
CA ASN A 172 14.65 11.11 -9.98
C ASN A 172 15.01 12.31 -9.09
N ALA A 173 14.27 13.41 -9.22
CA ALA A 173 14.45 14.60 -8.39
C ALA A 173 14.34 14.27 -6.89
N ILE A 174 13.52 13.29 -6.50
CA ILE A 174 13.43 12.85 -5.10
C ILE A 174 14.69 12.10 -4.66
N PHE A 175 15.21 11.21 -5.50
CA PHE A 175 16.46 10.50 -5.23
C PHE A 175 17.65 11.46 -5.13
N ASP A 176 17.65 12.53 -5.94
CA ASP A 176 18.74 13.51 -6.00
C ASP A 176 18.68 14.55 -4.88
N SER A 177 17.47 14.95 -4.46
CA SER A 177 17.27 16.08 -3.54
C SER A 177 17.29 15.74 -2.06
N ASP A 178 17.10 14.47 -1.68
CA ASP A 178 17.11 14.04 -0.27
C ASP A 178 18.35 13.19 0.07
N PRO A 179 19.34 13.75 0.79
CA PRO A 179 20.53 13.02 1.23
C PRO A 179 20.21 11.75 2.03
N TRP A 180 19.06 11.69 2.72
CA TRP A 180 18.63 10.50 3.47
C TRP A 180 18.22 9.35 2.58
N VAL A 181 17.89 9.58 1.30
CA VAL A 181 17.62 8.50 0.34
C VAL A 181 18.88 7.68 0.10
N SER A 182 20.03 8.35 -0.07
CA SER A 182 21.32 7.66 -0.24
C SER A 182 21.72 6.85 1.01
N VAL A 183 21.45 7.40 2.20
CA VAL A 183 21.70 6.72 3.49
C VAL A 183 20.77 5.52 3.65
N GLY A 184 19.48 5.71 3.38
CA GLY A 184 18.46 4.65 3.45
C GLY A 184 18.73 3.51 2.47
N LEU A 185 19.11 3.82 1.23
CA LEU A 185 19.49 2.82 0.24
C LEU A 185 20.74 2.04 0.68
N ARG A 186 21.76 2.72 1.21
CA ARG A 186 22.95 2.04 1.75
C ARG A 186 22.59 1.10 2.90
N GLY A 187 21.74 1.55 3.83
CA GLY A 187 21.24 0.70 4.92
C GLY A 187 20.46 -0.51 4.40
N LEU A 188 19.55 -0.29 3.45
CA LEU A 188 18.77 -1.36 2.84
C LEU A 188 19.67 -2.40 2.13
N LEU A 189 20.66 -1.94 1.38
CA LEU A 189 21.61 -2.83 0.69
C LEU A 189 22.54 -3.58 1.66
N HIS A 190 22.80 -3.02 2.83
CA HIS A 190 23.53 -3.69 3.90
C HIS A 190 22.70 -4.79 4.56
N ASP A 191 21.41 -4.54 4.80
CA ASP A 191 20.54 -5.43 5.57
C ASP A 191 19.88 -6.53 4.72
N VAL A 192 19.72 -6.29 3.41
CA VAL A 192 19.14 -7.29 2.49
C VAL A 192 20.11 -8.46 2.27
N PRO A 193 19.64 -9.73 2.18
CA PRO A 193 20.51 -10.83 1.81
C PRO A 193 21.27 -10.54 0.51
N GLN A 194 22.58 -10.83 0.49
CA GLN A 194 23.49 -10.42 -0.58
C GLN A 194 23.01 -10.83 -1.99
N GLN A 195 22.36 -11.98 -2.11
CA GLN A 195 21.77 -12.48 -3.35
C GLN A 195 20.67 -11.58 -3.95
N HIS A 196 20.05 -10.70 -3.15
CA HIS A 196 19.01 -9.76 -3.57
C HIS A 196 19.52 -8.31 -3.71
N ALA A 197 20.76 -8.01 -3.31
CA ALA A 197 21.28 -6.65 -3.37
C ALA A 197 21.27 -6.06 -4.80
N SER A 198 21.60 -6.89 -5.80
CA SER A 198 21.60 -6.49 -7.21
C SER A 198 20.21 -6.16 -7.74
N SER A 199 19.18 -6.93 -7.35
CA SER A 199 17.80 -6.67 -7.79
C SER A 199 17.22 -5.43 -7.11
N VAL A 200 17.54 -5.22 -5.82
CA VAL A 200 17.21 -3.98 -5.11
C VAL A 200 17.84 -2.79 -5.81
N LYS A 201 19.15 -2.81 -6.06
CA LYS A 201 19.84 -1.71 -6.75
C LYS A 201 19.23 -1.44 -8.13
N LYS A 202 19.01 -2.48 -8.94
CA LYS A 202 18.39 -2.34 -10.26
C LYS A 202 17.05 -1.62 -10.18
N TRP A 203 16.19 -1.98 -9.22
CA TRP A 203 14.91 -1.32 -9.05
C TRP A 203 15.03 0.15 -8.62
N PHE A 204 16.02 0.51 -7.82
CA PHE A 204 16.31 1.92 -7.54
C PHE A 204 16.78 2.67 -8.79
N ASP A 205 17.50 2.00 -9.70
CA ASP A 205 17.96 2.60 -10.94
C ASP A 205 16.80 2.80 -11.94
N ASP A 206 15.96 1.78 -12.18
CA ASP A 206 14.94 1.80 -13.24
C ASP A 206 13.47 1.74 -12.80
N GLY A 207 13.20 1.33 -11.55
CA GLY A 207 11.85 1.18 -11.01
C GLY A 207 11.08 -0.03 -11.55
N VAL A 208 11.76 -1.02 -12.15
CA VAL A 208 11.12 -2.12 -12.86
C VAL A 208 11.26 -3.44 -12.09
N ILE A 209 10.13 -4.06 -11.75
CA ILE A 209 10.04 -5.46 -11.28
C ILE A 209 9.07 -6.20 -12.19
N LEU A 210 9.59 -7.09 -13.03
CA LEU A 210 8.80 -7.94 -13.92
C LEU A 210 9.07 -9.40 -13.58
N PRO A 211 8.06 -10.29 -13.62
CA PRO A 211 8.30 -11.72 -13.55
C PRO A 211 9.00 -12.22 -14.82
N ASP A 212 9.90 -13.20 -14.68
CA ASP A 212 10.77 -13.73 -15.75
C ASP A 212 10.03 -14.30 -16.99
N ALA A 213 8.69 -14.43 -16.94
CA ALA A 213 7.89 -15.19 -17.89
C ALA A 213 7.17 -14.37 -18.99
N HIS A 214 7.32 -13.05 -19.06
CA HIS A 214 6.59 -12.26 -20.08
C HIS A 214 7.43 -12.02 -21.34
N ALA A 215 7.03 -12.64 -22.45
CA ALA A 215 7.61 -12.42 -23.78
C ALA A 215 7.42 -10.98 -24.30
N GLU A 216 6.53 -10.21 -23.67
CA GLU A 216 6.25 -8.79 -23.95
C GLU A 216 6.68 -7.90 -22.77
N ASN A 217 7.97 -7.96 -22.39
CA ASN A 217 8.55 -7.15 -21.31
C ASN A 217 8.71 -5.65 -21.65
N THR A 218 8.12 -5.18 -22.75
CA THR A 218 8.20 -3.76 -23.12
C THR A 218 7.29 -2.93 -22.22
N VAL A 219 7.91 -2.25 -21.26
CA VAL A 219 7.24 -1.24 -20.45
C VAL A 219 6.84 -0.04 -21.32
N THR A 220 5.60 0.39 -21.20
CA THR A 220 5.03 1.46 -22.05
C THR A 220 4.32 2.54 -21.25
N HIS A 221 4.04 2.29 -19.97
CA HIS A 221 3.32 3.20 -19.10
C HIS A 221 3.99 3.28 -17.73
N TYR A 222 3.95 4.44 -17.10
CA TYR A 222 4.22 4.58 -15.69
C TYR A 222 3.02 4.12 -14.85
N ASN A 223 3.30 3.70 -13.62
CA ASN A 223 2.31 3.29 -12.65
C ASN A 223 1.89 4.49 -11.80
N PRO A 224 0.68 5.05 -12.00
CA PRO A 224 0.24 6.22 -11.26
C PRO A 224 0.07 5.93 -9.77
N THR A 225 0.02 4.68 -9.32
CA THR A 225 -0.16 4.38 -7.88
C THR A 225 1.09 4.65 -7.04
N PHE A 226 2.23 4.93 -7.68
CA PHE A 226 3.42 5.46 -7.03
C PHE A 226 3.31 6.98 -6.77
N THR A 227 2.26 7.62 -7.29
CA THR A 227 1.90 9.01 -7.00
C THR A 227 1.23 9.16 -5.61
N GLY A 228 1.51 10.26 -4.90
CA GLY A 228 1.00 10.77 -3.64
C GLY A 228 0.75 12.30 -3.66
N ARG A 229 0.73 12.93 -2.48
CA ARG A 229 0.34 14.34 -2.32
C ARG A 229 1.41 15.36 -2.70
N GLY A 230 0.94 16.51 -3.17
CA GLY A 230 1.69 17.74 -3.40
C GLY A 230 2.44 18.26 -2.16
N TRP A 231 3.70 18.69 -2.32
CA TRP A 231 4.41 19.41 -1.25
C TRP A 231 3.70 20.76 -0.97
N GLY A 232 3.43 21.05 0.31
CA GLY A 232 2.79 22.28 0.76
C GLY A 232 1.27 22.21 0.93
N ASP A 233 0.62 21.09 0.59
CA ASP A 233 -0.77 20.85 0.96
C ASP A 233 -0.83 20.48 2.46
N LYS A 234 -0.86 21.53 3.30
CA LYS A 234 -1.03 21.36 4.74
C LYS A 234 -2.28 20.55 5.01
N HIS A 235 -2.22 19.69 6.02
CA HIS A 235 -3.42 19.24 6.71
C HIS A 235 -4.27 20.48 7.03
N ALA A 236 -5.50 20.54 6.54
CA ALA A 236 -6.52 21.23 7.29
C ALA A 236 -6.60 20.48 8.63
N GLU A 237 -5.82 20.92 9.61
CA GLU A 237 -6.07 20.57 11.00
C GLU A 237 -7.55 20.83 11.22
N ALA A 238 -8.31 19.77 11.53
CA ALA A 238 -9.70 19.89 11.93
C ALA A 238 -9.76 20.59 13.30
N LYS A 239 -9.50 21.90 13.30
CA LYS A 239 -9.84 22.78 14.39
C LYS A 239 -11.33 23.04 14.30
N GLY A 240 -12.06 22.37 15.20
CA GLY A 240 -13.40 22.77 15.54
C GLY A 240 -14.48 22.10 14.71
N LYS A 241 -15.54 21.74 15.43
CA LYS A 241 -16.80 21.18 14.96
C LYS A 241 -17.31 21.92 13.70
N GLY A 242 -17.46 21.22 12.58
CA GLY A 242 -18.28 21.67 11.45
C GLY A 242 -17.60 21.74 10.07
N LYS A 243 -18.19 20.98 9.14
CA LYS A 243 -18.02 20.96 7.66
C LYS A 243 -16.70 20.42 7.09
N LEU A 244 -16.85 19.24 6.47
CA LEU A 244 -15.95 18.67 5.47
C LEU A 244 -15.60 19.72 4.38
N PRO A 245 -14.33 19.78 3.92
CA PRO A 245 -13.92 20.65 2.81
C PRO A 245 -14.75 20.35 1.57
N LYS A 246 -15.04 21.38 0.78
CA LYS A 246 -15.78 21.20 -0.47
C LYS A 246 -14.81 20.75 -1.55
N LEU A 247 -15.27 19.81 -2.38
CA LEU A 247 -14.53 19.23 -3.52
C LEU A 247 -13.97 20.29 -4.51
N SER A 248 -14.53 21.51 -4.50
CA SER A 248 -14.03 22.65 -5.26
C SER A 248 -12.62 23.11 -4.85
N ASP A 249 -12.18 22.76 -3.64
CA ASP A 249 -10.85 23.08 -3.14
C ASP A 249 -9.79 22.09 -3.68
N VAL A 250 -10.24 20.93 -4.18
CA VAL A 250 -9.41 19.85 -4.75
C VAL A 250 -9.22 20.00 -6.28
N SER A 251 -10.03 20.84 -6.92
CA SER A 251 -10.13 20.92 -8.40
C SER A 251 -9.12 21.83 -9.12
N ASN A 252 -8.25 22.57 -8.43
CA ASN A 252 -7.38 23.56 -9.08
C ASN A 252 -5.90 23.18 -9.24
N ARG A 253 -5.49 21.93 -9.01
CA ARG A 253 -4.09 21.52 -9.22
C ARG A 253 -4.00 20.25 -10.05
N ARG A 254 -3.46 20.39 -11.27
CA ARG A 254 -2.96 19.29 -12.12
C ARG A 254 -1.74 18.60 -11.46
N GLY A 255 -1.89 18.00 -10.28
CA GLY A 255 -0.77 17.75 -9.35
C GLY A 255 -0.88 16.48 -8.50
N LEU A 256 -0.83 15.31 -9.15
CA LEU A 256 -0.35 14.10 -8.49
C LEU A 256 1.19 14.19 -8.40
N LEU A 257 1.76 14.20 -7.18
CA LEU A 257 3.22 14.03 -6.93
C LEU A 257 3.48 12.59 -6.49
N MET A 258 4.61 12.18 -5.94
CA MET A 258 4.87 10.79 -5.48
C MET A 258 4.51 10.56 -3.97
N ARG A 259 4.51 9.35 -3.38
CA ARG A 259 4.05 9.07 -1.97
C ARG A 259 5.11 8.77 -0.87
N ASP A 260 5.00 9.33 0.35
CA ASP A 260 5.91 9.14 1.54
C ASP A 260 5.22 8.38 2.70
N PHE A 261 5.94 7.49 3.38
CA PHE A 261 5.42 6.58 4.42
C PHE A 261 6.02 6.75 5.82
N ARG A 262 6.91 7.71 6.04
CA ARG A 262 7.87 7.63 7.16
C ARG A 262 7.74 8.71 8.23
N LYS A 263 6.75 9.62 8.14
CA LYS A 263 6.58 10.71 9.13
C LYS A 263 5.13 11.02 9.47
N GLY A 264 4.68 10.39 10.56
CA GLY A 264 3.92 11.04 11.62
C GLY A 264 4.73 10.86 12.89
N GLY A 265 4.72 11.81 13.82
CA GLY A 265 5.51 11.73 15.05
C GLY A 265 5.05 10.61 15.99
N GLU A 266 5.38 9.37 15.68
CA GLU A 266 5.33 8.25 16.60
C GLU A 266 6.72 7.61 16.69
N SER A 267 7.38 7.87 17.81
CA SER A 267 8.60 7.18 18.20
C SER A 267 8.28 5.70 18.42
N CYS A 268 8.64 4.86 17.45
CA CYS A 268 8.69 3.41 17.60
C CYS A 268 10.06 2.91 17.13
N CYS A 269 10.88 2.49 18.10
CA CYS A 269 12.10 1.71 17.92
C CYS A 269 12.37 0.92 19.22
N PRO A 270 12.97 -0.27 19.18
CA PRO A 270 12.79 -1.37 18.24
C PRO A 270 12.12 -2.57 18.92
N PHE A 271 11.58 -3.49 18.12
CA PHE A 271 11.23 -4.83 18.60
C PHE A 271 12.50 -5.54 19.06
N ASN A 272 12.70 -5.63 20.38
CA ASN A 272 13.34 -6.81 20.93
C ASN A 272 12.85 -7.16 22.34
N GLN A 273 12.54 -8.45 22.45
CA GLN A 273 12.29 -9.26 23.64
C GLN A 273 11.00 -8.99 24.46
N ARG A 274 10.11 -10.00 24.35
CA ARG A 274 9.23 -10.56 25.40
C ARG A 274 7.86 -9.88 25.60
N VAL A 275 6.84 -10.76 25.55
CA VAL A 275 5.68 -10.85 26.44
C VAL A 275 5.13 -9.50 26.93
N ALA A 276 4.09 -8.98 26.26
CA ALA A 276 2.90 -8.41 26.89
C ALA A 276 2.05 -7.64 25.86
N VAL A 277 0.84 -8.14 25.60
CA VAL A 277 -0.29 -7.29 25.21
C VAL A 277 -0.53 -6.31 26.37
N ARG A 278 -0.57 -5.01 26.10
CA ARG A 278 -1.14 -4.03 27.03
C ARG A 278 -2.16 -3.14 26.35
N THR A 279 -3.17 -2.78 27.13
CA THR A 279 -4.36 -2.01 26.77
C THR A 279 -4.00 -0.62 26.24
N VAL A 280 -4.52 -0.30 25.06
CA VAL A 280 -4.36 0.97 24.37
C VAL A 280 -4.96 2.10 25.21
N ASN A 281 -4.14 3.05 25.66
CA ASN A 281 -4.58 4.21 26.44
C ASN A 281 -4.63 5.51 25.61
N MET A 282 -5.08 5.43 24.35
CA MET A 282 -5.28 6.63 23.51
C MET A 282 -6.73 6.72 23.03
N LEU A 283 -7.43 7.70 23.61
CA LEU A 283 -8.87 7.94 23.64
C LEU A 283 -9.56 8.30 22.30
N LYS A 284 -9.00 7.97 21.12
CA LYS A 284 -9.58 8.39 19.80
C LYS A 284 -9.29 7.44 18.62
N GLY A 285 -9.15 6.15 18.87
CA GLY A 285 -8.83 5.13 17.83
C GLY A 285 -10.04 4.64 17.00
N ASP A 286 -11.19 5.28 17.11
CA ASP A 286 -12.51 4.77 16.71
C ASP A 286 -13.00 5.24 15.32
N VAL A 287 -12.23 6.06 14.57
CA VAL A 287 -12.80 6.79 13.41
C VAL A 287 -12.37 6.26 12.02
N ARG A 288 -11.49 5.27 11.89
CA ARG A 288 -11.07 4.77 10.56
C ARG A 288 -10.72 3.28 10.58
N THR A 289 -11.75 2.45 10.68
CA THR A 289 -11.63 0.98 10.63
C THR A 289 -11.82 0.52 9.18
N LEU A 290 -10.79 -0.04 8.55
CA LEU A 290 -10.94 -1.00 7.45
C LEU A 290 -11.01 -2.38 8.10
N GLU A 291 -12.00 -3.22 7.80
CA GLU A 291 -12.05 -4.59 8.32
C GLU A 291 -11.91 -5.58 7.17
N TRP A 292 -10.94 -6.50 7.24
CA TRP A 292 -10.79 -7.58 6.27
C TRP A 292 -11.07 -8.96 6.87
N HIS A 293 -11.79 -9.82 6.16
CA HIS A 293 -12.13 -11.18 6.59
C HIS A 293 -11.84 -12.20 5.48
N ARG A 294 -11.43 -13.43 5.83
CA ARG A 294 -11.39 -14.58 4.90
C ARG A 294 -12.38 -15.65 5.35
N ALA A 295 -13.21 -16.15 4.44
CA ALA A 295 -14.12 -17.26 4.72
C ALA A 295 -13.37 -18.60 4.80
N PRO A 296 -13.87 -19.59 5.56
CA PRO A 296 -13.35 -20.96 5.57
C PRO A 296 -13.47 -21.59 4.16
N LYS A 297 -12.54 -22.48 3.83
CA LYS A 297 -12.72 -23.39 2.68
C LYS A 297 -13.72 -24.48 3.06
N GLU A 298 -14.67 -24.75 2.16
CA GLU A 298 -15.48 -25.98 2.19
C GLU A 298 -14.62 -27.21 1.87
#